data_AF-A0A817PDR4-F1
#
_entry.id   AF-A0A817PDR4-F1
#
_cell.length_a   1.000
_cell.length_b   1.000
_cell.length_c   1.000
_cell.angle_alpha   90.00
_cell.angle_beta   90.00
_cell.angle_gamma   90.00
#
_symmetry.space_group_name_H-M   'P 1'
#
loop_
_entity.id
_entity.type
_entity.pdbx_description
1 polymer ?
#
loop_
_entity_poly.entity_id
_entity_poly.type
_entity_poly.pdbx_seq_one_letter_code
_entity_poly.pdbx_strand_id
1 'polypeptide(L)'
;MKYDAHINVEVCATVKSIKYLFKYVYKGHDCANIKLELPVKDGATFAKTLEWDEIKAHLDARYASVPEAVWRLFEFPLHDKSHSIIRLAIHLPNMQPVYFAEGNELEALNRATEKDTTLIAWFKLNRDNLVARRYLYHDIPNHFVFDRENKWKRRQQGGKVISRIIPLVREIQNATIFACYYCIHQVPAVLRS
;
A
#
# COMPACT_ATOMS: atom_id res chain seq x y z
N MET A 1 40.76 -21.00 -7.44
CA MET A 1 39.69 -20.69 -6.47
C MET A 1 40.02 -19.36 -5.83
N LYS A 2 39.15 -18.35 -5.94
CA LYS A 2 39.50 -16.94 -5.61
C LYS A 2 39.08 -16.50 -4.20
N TYR A 3 38.27 -17.31 -3.49
CA TYR A 3 37.91 -17.08 -2.09
C TYR A 3 37.83 -18.44 -1.39
N ASP A 4 38.71 -18.66 -0.42
CA ASP A 4 38.78 -19.86 0.41
C ASP A 4 37.81 -19.70 1.60
N ALA A 5 36.51 -19.71 1.30
CA ALA A 5 35.45 -19.50 2.27
C ALA A 5 34.35 -20.56 2.11
N HIS A 6 33.93 -21.16 3.22
CA HIS A 6 32.76 -22.03 3.25
C HIS A 6 31.48 -21.18 3.16
N ILE A 7 30.88 -21.10 1.98
CA ILE A 7 29.58 -20.46 1.78
C ILE A 7 28.49 -21.51 1.98
N ASN A 8 27.70 -21.37 3.05
CA ASN A 8 26.52 -22.21 3.26
C ASN A 8 25.35 -21.67 2.41
N VAL A 9 24.88 -22.46 1.45
CA VAL A 9 23.76 -22.09 0.57
C VAL A 9 22.54 -22.91 0.98
N GLU A 10 21.55 -22.24 1.56
CA GLU A 10 20.28 -22.86 1.95
C GLU A 10 19.18 -22.46 0.96
N VAL A 11 18.53 -23.45 0.35
CA VAL A 11 17.40 -23.22 -0.56
C VAL A 11 16.10 -23.16 0.26
N CYS A 12 15.53 -21.97 0.39
CA CYS A 12 14.30 -21.77 1.15
C CYS A 12 13.09 -21.60 0.20
N ALA A 13 12.25 -22.64 0.11
CA ALA A 13 11.15 -22.70 -0.87
C ALA A 13 9.79 -22.17 -0.36
N THR A 14 9.68 -21.72 0.90
CA THR A 14 8.38 -21.27 1.45
C THR A 14 8.17 -19.76 1.31
N VAL A 15 6.93 -19.36 1.01
CA VAL A 15 6.52 -17.93 0.94
C VAL A 15 6.78 -17.20 2.27
N LYS A 16 6.69 -17.90 3.40
CA LYS A 16 7.02 -17.34 4.73
C LYS A 16 8.50 -16.99 4.83
N SER A 17 9.38 -17.87 4.35
CA SER A 17 10.82 -17.64 4.35
C SER A 17 11.23 -16.51 3.41
N ILE A 18 10.63 -16.44 2.21
CA ILE A 18 10.85 -15.32 1.28
C ILE A 18 10.39 -14.01 1.91
N LYS A 19 9.19 -13.98 2.50
CA LYS A 19 8.66 -12.78 3.18
C LYS A 19 9.55 -12.37 4.36
N TYR A 20 10.09 -13.34 5.09
CA TYR A 20 11.04 -13.09 6.18
C TYR A 20 12.33 -12.49 5.63
N LEU A 21 12.96 -13.10 4.63
CA LEU A 21 14.19 -12.61 4.01
C LEU A 21 14.01 -11.19 3.47
N PHE A 22 12.95 -10.94 2.69
CA PHE A 22 12.61 -9.61 2.20
C PHE A 22 12.38 -8.63 3.35
N LYS A 23 11.66 -9.02 4.40
CA LYS A 23 11.46 -8.16 5.57
C LYS A 23 12.80 -7.69 6.14
N TYR A 24 13.80 -8.55 6.29
CA TYR A 24 15.08 -8.19 6.91
C TYR A 24 16.05 -7.48 5.96
N VAL A 25 16.06 -7.84 4.68
CA VAL A 25 16.79 -7.09 3.65
C VAL A 25 16.28 -5.65 3.53
N TYR A 26 14.97 -5.46 3.62
CA TYR A 26 14.32 -4.15 3.47
C TYR A 26 13.92 -3.49 4.80
N LYS A 27 14.21 -4.09 5.96
CA LYS A 27 13.93 -3.49 7.28
C LYS A 27 14.76 -2.21 7.50
N GLY A 28 15.83 -2.05 6.74
CA GLY A 28 16.87 -1.07 7.00
C GLY A 28 17.90 -1.63 7.97
N HIS A 29 19.13 -1.13 7.88
CA HIS A 29 20.16 -1.38 8.89
C HIS A 29 19.76 -0.66 10.18
N ASP A 30 20.09 -1.24 11.34
CA ASP A 30 19.90 -0.54 12.62
C ASP A 30 20.76 0.73 12.61
N CYS A 31 20.12 1.89 12.75
CA CYS A 31 20.79 3.19 12.69
C CYS A 31 21.38 3.56 14.05
N ALA A 32 22.66 3.93 14.08
CA ALA A 32 23.27 4.60 15.23
C ALA A 32 23.59 6.05 14.83
N ASN A 33 22.99 7.01 15.52
CA ASN A 33 23.33 8.43 15.39
C ASN A 33 24.42 8.75 16.42
N ILE A 34 25.65 9.01 15.96
CA ILE A 34 26.78 9.37 16.82
C ILE A 34 27.03 10.87 16.68
N LYS A 35 26.73 11.61 17.75
CA LYS A 35 27.02 13.04 17.86
C LYS A 35 28.30 13.24 18.66
N LEU A 36 29.34 13.80 18.03
CA LEU A 36 30.56 14.23 18.69
C LEU A 36 30.43 15.71 19.05
N GLU A 37 30.11 16.01 20.31
CA GLU A 37 30.19 17.37 20.84
C GLU A 37 31.58 17.61 21.42
N LEU A 38 32.33 18.55 20.83
CA LEU A 38 33.59 19.02 21.40
C LEU A 38 33.26 19.88 22.63
N PRO A 39 33.98 19.73 23.76
CA PRO A 39 33.75 20.58 24.92
C PRO A 39 34.17 22.01 24.60
N VAL A 40 33.19 22.92 24.53
CA VAL A 40 33.44 24.35 24.57
C VAL A 40 33.94 24.69 25.97
N LYS A 41 35.24 24.93 26.08
CA LYS A 41 35.80 25.68 27.21
C LYS A 41 35.41 27.14 27.00
N ASP A 42 34.45 27.62 27.78
CA ASP A 42 34.68 28.69 28.75
C ASP A 42 33.36 29.13 29.38
N GLY A 43 33.40 29.23 30.71
CA GLY A 43 32.23 29.41 31.55
C GLY A 43 31.59 30.79 31.41
N ALA A 44 30.28 30.80 31.28
CA ALA A 44 29.42 31.83 31.83
C ALA A 44 28.00 31.27 31.96
N THR A 45 27.52 31.20 33.20
CA THR A 45 26.15 30.89 33.59
C THR A 45 25.19 31.89 32.94
N PHE A 46 24.26 31.43 32.10
CA PHE A 46 22.99 32.12 31.88
C PHE A 46 21.91 31.10 31.50
N ALA A 47 20.71 31.31 32.03
CA ALA A 47 19.55 30.42 31.96
C ALA A 47 19.45 29.66 30.62
N LYS A 48 19.62 28.34 30.67
CA LYS A 48 19.45 27.47 29.51
C LYS A 48 17.96 27.39 29.19
N THR A 49 17.46 28.35 28.44
CA THR A 49 16.23 28.22 27.66
C THR A 49 16.32 26.88 26.95
N LEU A 50 15.30 26.04 27.11
CA LEU A 50 15.23 24.74 26.44
C LEU A 50 15.04 25.02 24.94
N GLU A 51 16.12 25.35 24.23
CA GLU A 51 16.11 25.43 22.77
C GLU A 51 15.95 24.01 22.22
N TRP A 52 14.70 23.59 22.11
CA TRP A 52 14.32 22.39 21.41
C TRP A 52 14.43 22.64 19.91
N ASP A 53 15.60 22.30 19.36
CA ASP A 53 15.85 22.34 17.93
C ASP A 53 15.20 21.12 17.28
N GLU A 54 13.97 21.30 16.78
CA GLU A 54 13.20 20.27 16.08
C GLU A 54 13.97 19.68 14.87
N ILE A 55 14.83 20.48 14.22
CA ILE A 55 15.64 20.04 13.08
C ILE A 55 16.73 19.08 13.55
N LYS A 56 17.40 19.39 14.67
CA LYS A 56 18.36 18.46 15.30
C LYS A 56 17.67 17.21 15.86
N ALA A 57 16.44 17.35 16.35
CA ALA A 57 15.66 16.23 16.86
C ALA A 57 15.15 15.28 15.76
N HIS A 58 15.00 15.77 14.53
CA HIS A 58 14.43 15.02 13.39
C HIS A 58 15.46 14.54 12.35
N LEU A 59 16.73 14.41 12.71
CA LEU A 59 17.74 13.80 11.84
C LEU A 59 17.56 12.27 11.76
N ASP A 60 16.60 11.83 10.94
CA ASP A 60 16.45 10.44 10.53
C ASP A 60 17.48 10.10 9.43
N ALA A 61 18.63 9.58 9.86
CA ALA A 61 19.68 9.12 8.96
C ALA A 61 19.30 7.75 8.37
N ARG A 62 18.59 7.74 7.25
CA ARG A 62 18.40 6.52 6.45
C ARG A 62 19.71 6.19 5.73
N TYR A 63 20.40 5.14 6.16
CA TYR A 63 21.61 4.64 5.50
C TYR A 63 21.25 4.11 4.11
N ALA A 64 21.72 4.79 3.07
CA ALA A 64 21.83 4.21 1.72
C ALA A 64 23.22 3.59 1.58
N SER A 65 23.29 2.33 1.13
CA SER A 65 24.59 1.72 0.84
C SER A 65 25.31 2.53 -0.26
N VAL A 66 26.65 2.59 -0.20
CA VAL A 66 27.47 3.26 -1.22
C VAL A 66 27.07 2.87 -2.66
N PRO A 67 26.88 1.58 -3.01
CA PRO A 67 26.43 1.23 -4.35
C PRO A 67 25.01 1.72 -4.69
N GLU A 68 24.07 1.70 -3.74
CA GLU A 68 22.72 2.24 -3.97
C GLU A 68 22.73 3.76 -4.19
N ALA A 69 23.55 4.50 -3.43
CA ALA A 69 23.71 5.94 -3.59
C ALA A 69 24.26 6.31 -4.98
N VAL A 70 25.25 5.56 -5.47
CA VAL A 70 25.80 5.72 -6.82
C VAL A 70 24.73 5.38 -7.88
N TRP A 71 23.93 4.33 -7.66
CA TRP A 71 22.82 3.96 -8.56
C TRP A 71 21.77 5.08 -8.68
N ARG A 72 21.43 5.70 -7.54
CA ARG A 72 20.52 6.85 -7.47
C ARG A 72 21.12 8.10 -8.12
N LEU A 73 22.41 8.36 -7.91
CA LEU A 73 23.13 9.51 -8.47
C LEU A 73 23.14 9.46 -10.01
N PHE A 74 23.25 8.27 -10.58
CA PHE A 74 23.18 8.05 -12.03
C PHE A 74 21.76 7.83 -12.57
N GLU A 75 20.72 8.06 -11.75
CA GLU A 75 19.31 7.90 -12.13
C GLU A 75 18.96 6.52 -12.69
N PHE A 76 19.70 5.48 -12.29
CA PHE A 76 19.41 4.14 -12.76
C PHE A 76 18.12 3.60 -12.12
N PRO A 77 17.31 2.84 -12.88
CA PRO A 77 16.09 2.24 -12.34
C PRO A 77 16.43 1.27 -11.21
N LEU A 78 15.99 1.59 -9.98
CA LEU A 78 16.22 0.77 -8.79
C LEU A 78 15.34 -0.48 -8.73
N HIS A 79 14.15 -0.40 -9.32
CA HIS A 79 13.20 -1.49 -9.31
C HIS A 79 12.34 -1.41 -10.57
N ASP A 80 12.01 -2.57 -11.10
CA ASP A 80 10.95 -2.70 -12.10
C ASP A 80 9.78 -3.48 -11.49
N LYS A 81 8.56 -3.09 -11.85
CA LYS A 81 7.34 -3.73 -11.36
C LYS A 81 6.73 -4.51 -12.50
N SER A 82 6.80 -5.84 -12.40
CA SER A 82 6.19 -6.72 -13.40
C SER A 82 4.67 -6.59 -13.51
N HIS A 83 4.00 -6.13 -12.45
CA HIS A 83 2.54 -5.98 -12.38
C HIS A 83 2.14 -4.67 -11.68
N SER A 84 1.07 -4.05 -12.15
CA SER A 84 0.40 -2.96 -11.43
C SER A 84 -0.52 -3.53 -10.36
N ILE A 85 -0.46 -2.97 -9.14
CA ILE A 85 -1.29 -3.41 -8.02
C ILE A 85 -2.52 -2.51 -7.92
N ILE A 86 -3.72 -3.08 -8.07
CA ILE A 86 -5.00 -2.36 -7.93
C ILE A 86 -5.67 -2.73 -6.62
N ARG A 87 -6.06 -1.71 -5.84
CA ARG A 87 -6.74 -1.89 -4.55
C ARG A 87 -8.25 -1.95 -4.77
N LEU A 88 -8.86 -3.05 -4.34
CA LEU A 88 -10.29 -3.29 -4.43
C LEU A 88 -10.92 -3.18 -3.04
N ALA A 89 -11.93 -2.32 -2.92
CA ALA A 89 -12.60 -2.04 -1.66
C ALA A 89 -13.57 -3.18 -1.31
N ILE A 90 -13.65 -3.57 -0.04
CA ILE A 90 -14.79 -4.34 0.49
C ILE A 90 -15.33 -3.61 1.72
N HIS A 91 -16.65 -3.49 1.76
CA HIS A 91 -17.41 -2.97 2.88
C HIS A 91 -18.82 -3.56 2.86
N LEU A 92 -19.50 -3.47 4.00
CA LEU A 92 -20.91 -3.81 4.11
C LEU A 92 -21.80 -2.70 3.51
N PRO A 93 -23.09 -2.98 3.26
CA PRO A 93 -24.05 -1.95 2.86
C PRO A 93 -24.00 -0.77 3.83
N ASN A 94 -23.96 0.46 3.29
CA ASN A 94 -23.89 1.72 4.04
C ASN A 94 -22.67 1.90 4.97
N MET A 95 -21.66 1.02 4.91
CA MET A 95 -20.41 1.13 5.68
C MET A 95 -19.23 1.57 4.80
N GLN A 96 -19.48 2.48 3.87
CA GLN A 96 -18.45 3.07 3.01
C GLN A 96 -17.65 4.10 3.82
N PRO A 97 -16.32 4.14 3.71
CA PRO A 97 -15.56 5.15 4.43
C PRO A 97 -15.77 6.52 3.79
N VAL A 98 -16.11 7.49 4.63
CA VAL A 98 -16.19 8.91 4.24
C VAL A 98 -15.05 9.64 4.93
N TYR A 99 -14.17 10.24 4.14
CA TYR A 99 -13.10 11.09 4.65
C TYR A 99 -13.53 12.55 4.56
N PHE A 100 -13.50 13.24 5.68
CA PHE A 100 -13.86 14.65 5.79
C PHE A 100 -12.83 15.40 6.62
N ALA A 101 -12.70 16.70 6.35
CA ALA A 101 -12.05 17.63 7.26
C ALA A 101 -13.14 18.19 8.19
N GLU A 102 -12.76 18.52 9.41
CA GLU A 102 -13.66 19.13 10.40
C GLU A 102 -14.33 20.38 9.81
N GLY A 103 -15.66 20.44 9.89
CA GLY A 103 -16.49 21.51 9.31
C GLY A 103 -16.95 21.29 7.87
N ASN A 104 -16.49 20.22 7.19
CA ASN A 104 -16.88 19.87 5.81
C ASN A 104 -17.62 18.52 5.73
N GLU A 105 -18.33 18.13 6.81
CA GLU A 105 -19.01 16.84 6.92
C GLU A 105 -20.08 16.65 5.84
N LEU A 106 -20.89 17.68 5.60
CA LEU A 106 -22.01 17.63 4.66
C LEU A 106 -21.53 17.49 3.21
N GLU A 107 -20.50 18.25 2.82
CA GLU A 107 -19.89 18.13 1.50
C GLU A 107 -19.24 16.75 1.30
N ALA A 108 -18.58 16.22 2.33
CA ALA A 108 -17.99 14.90 2.26
C ALA A 108 -19.05 13.80 2.10
N LEU A 109 -20.19 13.93 2.77
CA LEU A 109 -21.33 13.02 2.61
C LEU A 109 -21.93 13.09 1.20
N ASN A 110 -22.10 14.30 0.65
CA ASN A 110 -22.56 14.48 -0.73
C ASN A 110 -21.60 13.82 -1.73
N ARG A 111 -20.29 14.06 -1.56
CA ARG A 111 -19.26 13.42 -2.39
C ARG A 111 -19.27 11.90 -2.26
N ALA A 112 -19.47 11.35 -1.07
CA ALA A 112 -19.56 9.91 -0.86
C ALA A 112 -20.81 9.30 -1.50
N THR A 113 -21.90 10.07 -1.57
CA THR A 113 -23.15 9.65 -2.23
C THR A 113 -22.99 9.65 -3.75
N GLU A 114 -22.26 10.63 -4.30
CA GLU A 114 -21.99 10.75 -5.74
C GLU A 114 -20.91 9.77 -6.24
N LYS A 115 -19.89 9.51 -5.40
CA LYS A 115 -18.70 8.73 -5.78
C LYS A 115 -18.83 7.27 -5.36
N ASP A 116 -19.04 6.42 -6.35
CA ASP A 116 -19.06 4.98 -6.12
C ASP A 116 -17.70 4.43 -5.66
N THR A 117 -17.72 3.51 -4.70
CA THR A 117 -16.55 2.68 -4.41
C THR A 117 -16.32 1.68 -5.55
N THR A 118 -15.11 1.12 -5.62
CA THR A 118 -14.80 0.08 -6.63
C THR A 118 -15.74 -1.12 -6.58
N LEU A 119 -16.29 -1.45 -5.40
CA LEU A 119 -17.26 -2.53 -5.20
C LEU A 119 -18.65 -2.16 -5.71
N ILE A 120 -19.14 -0.96 -5.40
CA ILE A 120 -20.47 -0.49 -5.86
C ILE A 120 -20.47 -0.31 -7.37
N ALA A 121 -19.42 0.30 -7.90
CA ALA A 121 -19.22 0.43 -9.34
C ALA A 121 -19.17 -0.95 -10.02
N TRP A 122 -18.62 -1.98 -9.36
CA TRP A 122 -18.64 -3.34 -9.89
C TRP A 122 -20.06 -3.90 -9.93
N PHE A 123 -20.88 -3.74 -8.87
CA PHE A 123 -22.28 -4.17 -8.92
C PHE A 123 -23.06 -3.47 -10.03
N LYS A 124 -22.90 -2.14 -10.20
CA LYS A 124 -23.51 -1.38 -11.30
C LYS A 124 -23.05 -1.90 -12.66
N LEU A 125 -21.74 -2.12 -12.85
CA LEU A 125 -21.20 -2.71 -14.08
C LEU A 125 -21.83 -4.08 -14.40
N ASN A 126 -21.99 -4.94 -13.39
CA ASN A 126 -22.61 -6.25 -13.60
C ASN A 126 -24.08 -6.16 -13.96
N ARG A 127 -24.80 -5.13 -13.49
CA ARG A 127 -26.18 -4.91 -13.89
C ARG A 127 -26.29 -4.66 -15.39
N ASP A 128 -25.43 -3.79 -15.92
CA ASP A 128 -25.55 -3.28 -17.29
C ASP A 128 -24.76 -4.11 -18.32
N ASN A 129 -23.68 -4.79 -17.91
CA ASN A 129 -22.75 -5.45 -18.82
C ASN A 129 -22.68 -6.97 -18.60
N LEU A 130 -23.19 -7.73 -19.57
CA LEU A 130 -23.20 -9.20 -19.54
C LEU A 130 -21.80 -9.83 -19.54
N VAL A 131 -20.79 -9.15 -20.12
CA VAL A 131 -19.42 -9.65 -20.16
C VAL A 131 -18.78 -9.54 -18.78
N ALA A 132 -19.06 -8.45 -18.05
CA ALA A 132 -18.55 -8.26 -16.69
C ALA A 132 -19.02 -9.35 -15.72
N ARG A 133 -20.24 -9.88 -15.90
CA ARG A 133 -20.83 -10.96 -15.09
C ARG A 133 -20.02 -12.26 -15.09
N ARG A 134 -19.17 -12.46 -16.09
CA ARG A 134 -18.31 -13.64 -16.22
C ARG A 134 -17.08 -13.57 -15.31
N TYR A 135 -16.74 -12.39 -14.80
CA TYR A 135 -15.52 -12.17 -14.02
C TYR A 135 -15.85 -11.97 -12.55
N LEU A 136 -15.02 -12.56 -11.69
CA LEU A 136 -15.07 -12.31 -10.26
C LEU A 136 -14.52 -10.91 -9.97
N TYR A 137 -14.87 -10.35 -8.82
CA TYR A 137 -14.47 -8.99 -8.47
C TYR A 137 -12.96 -8.76 -8.53
N HIS A 138 -12.16 -9.76 -8.12
CA HIS A 138 -10.70 -9.69 -8.17
C HIS A 138 -10.13 -9.81 -9.60
N ASP A 139 -10.87 -10.36 -10.55
CA ASP A 139 -10.46 -10.50 -11.95
C ASP A 139 -10.82 -9.28 -12.80
N ILE A 140 -11.79 -8.48 -12.36
CA ILE A 140 -12.28 -7.32 -13.09
C ILE A 140 -11.18 -6.35 -13.49
N PRO A 141 -10.20 -6.01 -12.63
CA PRO A 141 -9.09 -5.15 -13.02
C PRO A 141 -8.24 -5.66 -14.19
N ASN A 142 -8.27 -6.96 -14.49
CA ASN A 142 -7.58 -7.51 -15.68
C ASN A 142 -8.29 -7.11 -16.98
N HIS A 143 -9.62 -6.92 -16.94
CA HIS A 143 -10.46 -6.67 -18.12
C HIS A 143 -11.04 -5.25 -18.19
N PHE A 144 -11.12 -4.58 -17.04
CA PHE A 144 -11.69 -3.25 -16.88
C PHE A 144 -10.72 -2.34 -16.13
N VAL A 145 -10.79 -1.05 -16.44
CA VAL A 145 -10.03 0.01 -15.76
C VAL A 145 -11.02 0.84 -14.96
N PHE A 146 -10.67 1.14 -13.71
CA PHE A 146 -11.44 2.07 -12.88
C PHE A 146 -11.05 3.50 -13.24
N ASP A 147 -12.00 4.25 -13.78
CA ASP A 147 -11.77 5.62 -14.24
C ASP A 147 -11.93 6.65 -13.10
N ARG A 148 -11.49 7.89 -13.34
CA ARG A 148 -11.60 9.04 -12.41
C ARG A 148 -13.05 9.39 -12.06
N GLU A 149 -14.00 9.02 -12.93
CA GLU A 149 -15.44 9.12 -12.69
C GLU A 149 -15.98 8.01 -11.77
N ASN A 150 -15.10 7.18 -11.20
CA ASN A 150 -15.45 6.03 -10.35
C ASN A 150 -16.32 4.97 -11.05
N LYS A 151 -16.08 4.77 -12.34
CA LYS A 151 -16.78 3.77 -13.17
C LYS A 151 -15.78 2.80 -13.77
N TRP A 152 -16.19 1.55 -13.89
CA TRP A 152 -15.42 0.54 -14.62
C TRP A 152 -15.67 0.66 -16.12
N LYS A 153 -14.61 0.95 -16.88
CA LYS A 153 -14.63 1.00 -18.34
C LYS A 153 -13.82 -0.16 -18.92
N ARG A 154 -14.20 -0.68 -20.08
CA ARG A 154 -13.49 -1.79 -20.72
C ARG A 154 -12.04 -1.37 -20.99
N ARG A 155 -11.09 -2.21 -20.61
CA ARG A 155 -9.67 -1.97 -20.83
C ARG A 155 -9.36 -2.02 -22.32
N GLN A 156 -8.71 -0.98 -22.83
CA GLN A 156 -8.27 -0.89 -24.23
C GLN A 156 -6.81 -1.35 -24.42
N GLN A 157 -5.94 -1.06 -23.45
CA GLN A 157 -4.53 -1.48 -23.46
C GLN A 157 -4.25 -2.53 -22.38
N GLY A 158 -3.65 -3.63 -22.81
CA GLY A 158 -3.27 -4.74 -21.93
C GLY A 158 -2.14 -4.37 -20.96
N GLY A 159 -2.15 -4.97 -19.78
CA GLY A 159 -1.12 -4.83 -18.78
C GLY A 159 -1.28 -5.89 -17.71
N LYS A 160 -0.16 -6.37 -17.15
CA LYS A 160 -0.16 -7.33 -16.06
C LYS A 160 -0.64 -6.64 -14.78
N VAL A 161 -1.77 -7.07 -14.23
CA VAL A 161 -2.39 -6.47 -13.05
C VAL A 161 -2.55 -7.52 -11.97
N ILE A 162 -2.28 -7.13 -10.73
CA ILE A 162 -2.60 -7.90 -9.54
C ILE A 162 -3.61 -7.09 -8.73
N SER A 163 -4.78 -7.65 -8.49
CA SER A 163 -5.76 -7.05 -7.61
C SER A 163 -5.48 -7.43 -6.15
N ARG A 164 -5.69 -6.47 -5.25
CA ARG A 164 -5.60 -6.68 -3.80
C ARG A 164 -6.86 -6.16 -3.15
N ILE A 165 -7.61 -7.09 -2.57
CA ILE A 165 -8.82 -6.77 -1.81
C ILE A 165 -8.43 -6.18 -0.46
N ILE A 166 -9.08 -5.08 -0.07
CA ILE A 166 -8.84 -4.34 1.16
C ILE A 166 -10.18 -4.11 1.85
N PRO A 167 -10.37 -4.60 3.09
CA PRO A 167 -11.53 -4.25 3.88
C PRO A 167 -11.42 -2.78 4.32
N LEU A 168 -12.50 -2.02 4.15
CA LEU A 168 -12.56 -0.60 4.51
C LEU A 168 -13.18 -0.35 5.90
N VAL A 169 -13.75 -1.39 6.52
CA VAL A 169 -14.31 -1.33 7.88
C VAL A 169 -13.21 -1.67 8.89
N ARG A 170 -12.98 -0.76 9.85
CA ARG A 170 -11.96 -0.93 10.91
C ARG A 170 -12.50 -1.59 12.18
N GLU A 171 -13.81 -1.50 12.39
CA GLU A 171 -14.49 -1.96 13.59
C GLU A 171 -15.62 -2.91 13.18
N ILE A 172 -15.60 -4.15 13.70
CA ILE A 172 -16.65 -5.19 13.66
C ILE A 172 -16.47 -6.35 12.66
N GLN A 173 -16.36 -7.54 13.28
CA GLN A 173 -16.56 -8.93 12.85
C GLN A 173 -15.95 -9.39 11.53
N ASN A 174 -14.71 -9.85 11.66
CA ASN A 174 -14.00 -10.72 10.71
C ASN A 174 -14.93 -11.71 9.99
N ALA A 175 -15.85 -12.39 10.70
CA ALA A 175 -16.72 -13.42 10.12
C ALA A 175 -17.60 -12.93 8.96
N THR A 176 -18.21 -11.74 9.06
CA THR A 176 -19.12 -11.20 8.05
C THR A 176 -18.37 -10.67 6.84
N ILE A 177 -17.20 -10.06 7.06
CA ILE A 177 -16.29 -9.68 5.98
C ILE A 177 -15.72 -10.92 5.30
N PHE A 178 -15.41 -11.99 6.04
CA PHE A 178 -15.00 -13.27 5.48
C PHE A 178 -16.11 -13.90 4.63
N ALA A 179 -17.37 -13.82 5.05
CA ALA A 179 -18.51 -14.26 4.24
C ALA A 179 -18.66 -13.41 2.96
N CYS A 180 -18.55 -12.08 3.05
CA CYS A 180 -18.54 -11.22 1.86
C CYS A 180 -17.36 -11.56 0.93
N TYR A 181 -16.17 -11.80 1.48
CA TYR A 181 -14.98 -12.21 0.75
C TYR A 181 -15.22 -13.53 0.04
N TYR A 182 -15.75 -14.53 0.74
CA TYR A 182 -16.08 -15.85 0.19
C TYR A 182 -17.10 -15.75 -0.93
N CYS A 183 -18.19 -15.02 -0.72
CA CYS A 183 -19.19 -14.77 -1.75
C CYS A 183 -18.51 -14.16 -2.97
N ILE A 184 -17.82 -13.02 -2.82
CA ILE A 184 -17.14 -12.28 -3.90
C ILE A 184 -16.08 -13.12 -4.64
N HIS A 185 -15.48 -14.11 -3.97
CA HIS A 185 -14.51 -15.03 -4.57
C HIS A 185 -15.10 -16.28 -5.23
N GLN A 186 -16.32 -16.71 -4.88
CA GLN A 186 -16.84 -18.01 -5.34
C GLN A 186 -18.11 -17.95 -6.18
N VAL A 187 -18.85 -16.83 -6.17
CA VAL A 187 -20.16 -16.76 -6.84
C VAL A 187 -20.14 -15.67 -7.92
N PRO A 188 -20.31 -16.02 -9.21
CA PRO A 188 -20.49 -15.04 -10.28
C PRO A 188 -21.65 -14.08 -9.98
N ALA A 189 -21.55 -12.83 -10.44
CA ALA A 189 -22.52 -11.76 -10.13
C ALA A 189 -23.97 -12.05 -10.55
N VAL A 190 -24.20 -13.10 -11.36
CA VAL A 190 -25.51 -13.52 -11.89
C VAL A 190 -26.51 -13.92 -10.79
N LEU A 191 -26.04 -14.29 -9.59
CA LEU A 191 -26.89 -14.81 -8.50
C LEU A 191 -27.13 -13.80 -7.35
N ARG A 192 -26.86 -12.50 -7.54
CA ARG A 192 -26.95 -11.49 -6.46
C ARG A 192 -27.83 -10.28 -6.80
N SER A 193 -29.01 -10.56 -7.34
CA SER A 193 -30.10 -9.59 -7.46
C SER A 193 -30.75 -9.33 -6.11
#